data_AF-A0A091PM19-F1
#
_entry.id   AF-A0A091PM19-F1
#
_cell.length_a   1.000
_cell.length_b   1.000
_cell.length_c   1.000
_cell.angle_alpha   90.00
_cell.angle_beta   90.00
_cell.angle_gamma   90.00
#
_symmetry.space_group_name_H-M   'P 1'
#
loop_
_entity.id
_entity.type
_entity.pdbx_description
1 polymer ?
#
loop_
_entity_poly.entity_id
_entity_poly.type
_entity_poly.pdbx_seq_one_letter_code
_entity_poly.pdbx_strand_id
1 'polypeptide(L)'
;CKELLRPYKKSLRRLHLPQHLPTEKKVKDMKESLTIIGDRINLFLQQYCKAWEVQHWQKMFWQFVSLFSEMDAKQLQKLYKYIKNNRMEKFL
;
A
#
# COMPACT_ATOMS: atom_id res chain seq x y z
N CYS A 1 3.34 -0.64 13.53
CA CYS A 1 2.42 -0.30 12.41
C CYS A 1 1.78 1.08 12.53
N LYS A 2 0.95 1.34 13.56
CA LYS A 2 0.14 2.56 13.67
C LYS A 2 0.96 3.86 13.67
N GLU A 3 2.00 3.98 14.52
CA GLU A 3 2.80 5.21 14.59
C GLU A 3 3.61 5.49 13.32
N LEU A 4 4.14 4.46 12.66
CA LEU A 4 4.85 4.61 11.37
C LEU A 4 3.93 5.19 10.29
N LEU A 5 2.69 4.71 10.23
CA LEU A 5 1.73 5.09 9.20
C LEU A 5 0.85 6.27 9.59
N ARG A 6 0.97 6.77 10.82
CA ARG A 6 0.21 7.91 11.35
C ARG A 6 0.38 9.19 10.50
N PRO A 7 1.59 9.57 10.06
CA PRO A 7 1.77 10.71 9.15
C PRO A 7 1.08 10.52 7.79
N TYR A 8 0.89 9.26 7.38
CA TYR A 8 0.33 8.86 6.08
C TYR A 8 -1.18 8.56 6.15
N LYS A 9 -1.87 9.04 7.20
CA LYS A 9 -3.32 8.86 7.37
C LYS A 9 -4.13 9.35 6.17
N LYS A 10 -3.70 10.42 5.50
CA LYS A 10 -4.35 10.92 4.27
C LYS A 10 -4.23 9.91 3.12
N SER A 11 -3.04 9.36 2.90
CA SER A 11 -2.79 8.33 1.88
C SER A 11 -3.56 7.05 2.19
N LEU A 12 -3.60 6.63 3.46
CA LEU A 12 -4.37 5.45 3.89
C LEU A 12 -5.86 5.61 3.55
N ARG A 13 -6.44 6.77 3.85
CA ARG A 13 -7.85 7.05 3.54
C ARG A 13 -8.16 7.04 2.04
N ARG A 14 -7.19 7.41 1.20
CA ARG A 14 -7.34 7.41 -0.27
C ARG A 14 -7.32 6.01 -0.88
N LEU A 15 -6.91 5.00 -0.13
CA LEU A 15 -7.04 3.60 -0.56
C LEU A 15 -8.51 3.14 -0.57
N HIS A 16 -9.36 3.80 0.21
CA HIS A 16 -10.80 3.60 0.14
C HIS A 16 -11.37 4.42 -1.02
N LEU A 17 -11.59 3.76 -2.15
CA LEU A 17 -12.06 4.38 -3.40
C LEU A 17 -13.57 4.65 -3.35
N PRO A 18 -14.03 5.91 -3.23
CA PRO A 18 -15.46 6.19 -3.21
C PRO A 18 -16.10 5.85 -4.55
N GLN A 19 -17.23 5.14 -4.55
CA GLN A 19 -17.90 4.67 -5.78
C GLN A 19 -18.25 5.78 -6.77
N HIS A 20 -18.45 7.03 -6.31
CA HIS A 20 -18.86 8.17 -7.13
C HIS A 20 -17.73 8.83 -7.95
N LEU A 21 -16.45 8.50 -7.74
CA LEU A 21 -15.36 9.10 -8.51
C LEU A 21 -15.19 8.45 -9.90
N PRO A 22 -14.74 9.19 -10.93
CA PRO A 22 -14.35 8.62 -12.22
C PRO A 22 -13.24 7.57 -12.07
N THR A 23 -13.31 6.49 -12.83
CA THR A 23 -12.38 5.34 -12.75
C THR A 23 -10.92 5.76 -12.92
N GLU A 24 -10.61 6.67 -13.85
CA GLU A 24 -9.24 7.15 -14.08
C GLU A 24 -8.66 7.89 -12.87
N LYS A 25 -9.47 8.76 -12.24
CA LYS A 25 -9.08 9.50 -11.05
C LYS A 25 -8.88 8.56 -9.86
N LYS A 26 -9.75 7.56 -9.70
CA LYS A 26 -9.61 6.49 -8.69
C LYS A 26 -8.29 5.74 -8.86
N VAL A 27 -7.98 5.30 -10.08
CA VAL A 27 -6.75 4.56 -10.37
C VAL A 27 -5.51 5.41 -10.08
N LYS A 28 -5.51 6.69 -10.47
CA LYS A 28 -4.42 7.62 -10.19
C LYS A 28 -4.21 7.82 -8.69
N ASP A 29 -5.28 8.14 -7.96
CA ASP A 29 -5.23 8.42 -6.52
C ASP A 29 -4.80 7.18 -5.72
N MET A 30 -5.30 6.00 -6.12
CA MET A 30 -4.88 4.71 -5.55
C MET A 30 -3.40 4.44 -5.81
N LYS A 31 -2.94 4.60 -7.05
CA LYS A 31 -1.54 4.37 -7.44
C LYS A 31 -0.60 5.24 -6.59
N GLU A 32 -0.87 6.54 -6.53
CA GLU A 32 -0.04 7.49 -5.80
C GLU A 32 -0.03 7.17 -4.29
N SER A 33 -1.20 6.88 -3.71
CA SER A 33 -1.31 6.56 -2.29
C SER A 33 -0.63 5.24 -1.92
N LEU A 34 -0.79 4.21 -2.75
CA LEU A 34 -0.21 2.89 -2.55
C LEU A 34 1.31 2.91 -2.72
N THR A 35 1.84 3.70 -3.67
CA THR A 35 3.29 3.93 -3.80
C THR A 35 3.86 4.56 -2.54
N ILE A 36 3.27 5.67 -2.06
CA ILE A 36 3.75 6.36 -0.85
C ILE A 36 3.78 5.41 0.35
N ILE A 37 2.70 4.66 0.57
CA ILE A 37 2.61 3.74 1.71
C ILE A 37 3.60 2.57 1.57
N GLY A 38 3.64 1.94 0.39
CA GLY A 38 4.50 0.79 0.13
C GLY A 38 5.99 1.13 0.22
N ASP A 39 6.39 2.31 -0.24
CA ASP A 39 7.78 2.78 -0.13
C ASP A 39 8.18 3.03 1.32
N ARG A 40 7.27 3.58 2.14
CA ARG A 40 7.52 3.77 3.58
C ARG A 40 7.60 2.47 4.35
N ILE A 41 6.76 1.48 4.00
CA ILE A 41 6.88 0.13 4.55
C ILE A 41 8.25 -0.46 4.18
N ASN A 42 8.65 -0.40 2.92
CA ASN A 42 9.93 -0.95 2.47
C ASN A 42 11.12 -0.27 3.15
N LEU A 43 11.11 1.07 3.24
CA LEU A 43 12.16 1.81 3.93
C LEU A 43 12.26 1.39 5.40
N PHE A 44 11.13 1.25 6.09
CA PHE A 44 11.12 0.80 7.48
C PHE A 44 11.69 -0.62 7.63
N LEU A 45 11.27 -1.54 6.77
CA LEU A 45 11.77 -2.92 6.80
C LEU A 45 13.29 -2.98 6.55
N GLN A 46 13.80 -2.14 5.65
CA GLN A 46 15.23 -2.06 5.34
C GLN A 46 16.06 -1.44 6.47
N GLN A 47 15.52 -0.42 7.15
CA GLN A 47 16.27 0.33 8.17
C GLN A 47 16.18 -0.28 9.56
N TYR A 48 15.05 -0.91 9.91
CA TYR A 48 14.75 -1.27 11.30
C TYR A 48 14.49 -2.76 11.53
N CYS A 49 14.39 -3.58 10.49
CA CYS A 49 14.11 -5.01 10.63
C CYS A 49 15.30 -5.87 10.21
N LYS A 50 15.59 -6.91 10.99
CA LYS A 50 16.54 -7.96 10.59
C LYS A 50 15.87 -8.89 9.57
N ALA A 51 16.68 -9.60 8.79
CA ALA A 51 16.20 -10.43 7.68
C ALA A 51 15.07 -11.42 8.06
N TRP A 52 15.14 -12.01 9.26
CA TRP A 52 14.10 -12.93 9.76
C TRP A 52 12.82 -12.23 10.24
N GLU A 53 12.88 -10.94 10.57
CA GLU A 53 11.72 -10.15 11.02
C GLU A 53 10.97 -9.53 9.84
N VAL A 54 11.65 -9.33 8.69
CA VAL A 54 11.09 -8.67 7.51
C VAL A 54 9.76 -9.31 7.08
N GLN A 55 9.70 -10.65 7.03
CA GLN A 55 8.48 -11.34 6.59
C GLN A 55 7.30 -11.08 7.54
N HIS A 56 7.55 -11.12 8.85
CA HIS A 56 6.53 -10.87 9.87
C HIS A 56 6.02 -9.42 9.77
N TRP A 57 6.94 -8.45 9.79
CA TRP A 57 6.56 -7.03 9.75
C TRP A 57 5.91 -6.64 8.44
N GLN A 58 6.39 -7.16 7.31
CA GLN A 58 5.77 -6.93 6.02
C GLN A 58 4.31 -7.40 6.02
N LYS A 59 4.03 -8.61 6.53
CA LYS A 59 2.67 -9.11 6.69
C LYS A 59 1.83 -8.19 7.58
N MET A 60 2.36 -7.81 8.76
CA MET A 60 1.66 -6.94 9.71
C MET A 60 1.33 -5.56 9.12
N PHE A 61 2.24 -4.96 8.35
CA PHE A 61 1.99 -3.68 7.70
C PHE A 61 0.90 -3.79 6.63
N TRP A 62 0.97 -4.79 5.75
CA TRP A 62 -0.04 -4.95 4.70
C TRP A 62 -1.41 -5.31 5.26
N GLN A 63 -1.49 -6.11 6.33
CA GLN A 63 -2.73 -6.37 7.07
C GLN A 63 -3.31 -5.09 7.68
N PHE A 64 -2.47 -4.22 8.22
CA PHE A 64 -2.94 -2.94 8.74
C PHE A 64 -3.43 -2.02 7.61
N VAL A 65 -2.73 -1.97 6.48
CA VAL A 65 -3.11 -1.15 5.32
C VAL A 65 -4.43 -1.63 4.71
N SER A 66 -4.69 -2.94 4.67
CA SER A 66 -5.96 -3.48 4.16
C SER A 66 -7.18 -3.07 4.99
N LEU A 67 -7.00 -2.61 6.24
CA LEU A 67 -8.12 -2.05 7.02
C LEU A 67 -8.68 -0.74 6.41
N PHE A 68 -7.98 -0.15 5.44
CA PHE A 68 -8.37 1.09 4.77
C PHE A 68 -8.71 0.88 3.29
N SER A 69 -8.86 -0.36 2.84
CA SER A 69 -9.11 -0.71 1.44
C SER A 69 -10.15 -1.84 1.36
N GLU A 70 -10.84 -1.95 0.22
CA GLU A 70 -11.65 -3.12 -0.11
C GLU A 70 -10.79 -4.33 -0.51
N MET A 71 -9.51 -4.10 -0.83
CA MET A 71 -8.55 -5.13 -1.22
C MET A 71 -7.86 -5.76 -0.01
N ASP A 72 -7.61 -7.06 -0.09
CA ASP A 72 -6.85 -7.77 0.93
C ASP A 72 -5.35 -7.38 0.91
N ALA A 73 -4.65 -7.73 2.00
CA ALA A 73 -3.23 -7.44 2.17
C ALA A 73 -2.34 -7.99 1.03
N LYS A 74 -2.65 -9.17 0.49
CA LYS A 74 -1.87 -9.80 -0.59
C LYS A 74 -2.11 -9.09 -1.91
N GLN A 75 -3.36 -8.72 -2.21
CA GLN A 75 -3.74 -7.97 -3.39
C GLN A 75 -3.06 -6.60 -3.40
N LEU A 76 -3.06 -5.87 -2.28
CA LEU A 76 -2.38 -4.59 -2.14
C LEU A 76 -0.85 -4.72 -2.31
N GLN A 77 -0.25 -5.73 -1.69
CA GLN A 77 1.19 -5.98 -1.84
C GLN A 77 1.55 -6.31 -3.30
N LYS A 78 0.74 -7.12 -3.97
CA LYS A 78 0.92 -7.48 -5.39
C LYS A 78 0.77 -6.25 -6.29
N LEU A 79 -0.23 -5.42 -6.05
CA LEU A 79 -0.47 -4.19 -6.79
C LEU A 79 0.70 -3.21 -6.62
N TYR A 80 1.20 -3.01 -5.40
CA TYR A 80 2.40 -2.21 -5.16
C TYR A 80 3.62 -2.71 -5.96
N LYS A 81 3.84 -4.04 -6.00
CA LYS A 81 4.92 -4.63 -6.83
C LYS A 81 4.73 -4.34 -8.31
N TYR A 82 3.50 -4.37 -8.82
CA TYR A 82 3.21 -4.05 -10.23
C TYR A 82 3.42 -2.57 -10.53
N ILE A 83 2.99 -1.68 -9.64
CA ILE A 83 3.24 -0.24 -9.75
C ILE A 83 4.75 0.03 -9.82
N LYS A 84 5.53 -0.55 -8.90
CA LYS A 84 6.98 -0.35 -8.85
C LYS A 84 7.70 -0.86 -10.10
N ASN A 85 7.20 -1.93 -10.70
CA ASN A 85 7.78 -2.52 -11.91
C ASN A 85 7.22 -1.91 -13.21
N ASN A 86 6.39 -0.85 -13.13
CA ASN A 86 5.65 -0.28 -14.27
C ASN A 86 4.79 -1.30 -15.04
N ARG A 87 4.33 -2.38 -14.39
CA ARG A 87 3.53 -3.47 -15.00
C ARG A 87 2.03 -3.34 -14.69
N MET A 88 1.50 -2.11 -14.62
CA MET A 88 0.10 -1.86 -14.27
C MET A 88 -0.89 -2.37 -15.32
N GLU A 89 -0.46 -2.50 -16.58
CA GLU A 89 -1.27 -3.05 -17.68
C GLU A 89 -1.73 -4.51 -17.44
N LYS A 90 -1.07 -5.24 -16.53
CA LYS A 90 -1.45 -6.62 -16.18
C LYS A 90 -2.58 -6.70 -15.15
N PHE A 91 -3.09 -5.56 -14.68
CA PHE A 91 -4.09 -5.47 -13.63
C PHE A 91 -5.41 -4.83 -14.09
N LEU A 92 -5.40 -4.10 -15.21
CA LEU A 92 -6.61 -3.55 -15.85
C LEU A 92 -7.34 -4.64 -16.66
#